data_AF-A0AA40BAA8-F1
#
_entry.id   AF-A0AA40BAA8-F1
#
_cell.length_a   1.000
_cell.length_b   1.000
_cell.length_c   1.000
_cell.angle_alpha   90.00
_cell.angle_beta   90.00
_cell.angle_gamma   90.00
#
_symmetry.space_group_name_H-M   'P 1'
#
loop_
_entity.id
_entity.type
_entity.pdbx_description
1 polymer ?
#
loop_
_entity_poly.entity_id
_entity_poly.type
_entity_poly.pdbx_seq_one_letter_code
_entity_poly.pdbx_strand_id
1 'polypeptide(L)'
;MSSQLGFSAFRCRVLSSQFICPQALPVRALATAAAAILSPPSDADTRSLFVPPDDNAQAKEDFINSHPLTASLRESHDMVESRPHLKLPPSWKKRNLTGGTLSGPGRVAVPPFTWSEKGGRSYVQISHVGTDLCGHMGIIHGGFLATMLDEGLARCCLPIMPLNIAVTAKLEVSYKAPAVADQYLVLRATTVRVEGRKAWVEGHVETLPTEGGQQPTVLATATALYVSPKQASDCARQYLLMTSSNITWHPSLSRTERNQLRGQRGFTVWFTGLSASGKSTIATALEQHLLHIGLAAYRLDGDNVRFGLNKDLGFSEKDRNENIRRIAEVAKLFADSSTIALTSFISPYRADRQIARDLHISASQSGQDPLAFIEVFVDVSLAEAEKRDPKGLYKKARAGEIKDFTGISAPYEAPEAPEITIRTDDLSVEESVKQIVDYLADEGLISGTKETR
;
A
#
# COMPACT_ATOMS: atom_id res chain seq x y z
N MET A 1 10.25 -20.14 -61.93
CA MET A 1 10.94 -19.96 -60.65
C MET A 1 10.09 -19.05 -59.79
N SER A 2 9.20 -19.68 -59.04
CA SER A 2 8.21 -19.07 -58.17
C SER A 2 8.56 -19.55 -56.77
N SER A 3 8.95 -18.64 -55.89
CA SER A 3 9.16 -18.94 -54.47
C SER A 3 8.23 -18.03 -53.65
N GLN A 4 7.08 -18.59 -53.29
CA GLN A 4 6.24 -18.11 -52.20
C GLN A 4 7.03 -18.23 -50.89
N LEU A 5 7.11 -17.15 -50.12
CA LEU A 5 7.45 -17.18 -48.70
C LEU A 5 6.29 -16.53 -47.95
N GLY A 6 5.49 -17.38 -47.30
CA GLY A 6 4.34 -16.98 -46.50
C GLY A 6 4.80 -16.30 -45.21
N PHE A 7 4.20 -15.14 -44.91
CA PHE A 7 4.31 -14.52 -43.60
C PHE A 7 3.36 -15.23 -42.63
N SER A 8 3.95 -16.10 -41.80
CA SER A 8 3.29 -16.67 -40.62
C SER A 8 3.04 -15.58 -39.59
N ALA A 9 1.81 -15.52 -39.07
CA ALA A 9 1.42 -14.65 -37.98
C ALA A 9 2.15 -15.05 -36.69
N PHE A 10 3.12 -14.25 -36.24
CA PHE A 10 3.70 -14.38 -34.91
C PHE A 10 2.73 -13.83 -33.86
N ARG A 11 1.92 -14.72 -33.27
CA ARG A 11 1.26 -14.48 -31.99
C ARG A 11 2.30 -14.60 -30.88
N CYS A 12 2.79 -13.47 -30.37
CA CYS A 12 3.59 -13.46 -29.14
C CYS A 12 2.65 -13.62 -27.94
N ARG A 13 2.58 -14.83 -27.36
CA ARG A 13 2.06 -15.04 -26.01
C ARG A 13 3.16 -14.65 -25.03
N VAL A 14 2.99 -13.53 -24.33
CA VAL A 14 3.86 -13.20 -23.19
C VAL A 14 3.40 -14.04 -22.00
N LEU A 15 4.25 -15.01 -21.64
CA LEU A 15 4.17 -15.76 -20.39
C LEU A 15 4.44 -14.80 -19.21
N SER A 16 3.68 -14.97 -18.14
CA SER A 16 3.83 -14.28 -16.86
C SER A 16 5.25 -14.44 -16.31
N SER A 17 6.06 -13.39 -16.39
CA SER A 17 7.37 -13.33 -15.74
C SER A 17 7.22 -12.85 -14.30
N GLN A 18 7.76 -13.66 -13.39
CA GLN A 18 7.90 -13.43 -11.96
C GLN A 18 8.57 -12.08 -11.65
N PHE A 19 8.05 -11.36 -10.65
CA PHE A 19 8.67 -10.15 -10.11
C PHE A 19 9.95 -10.53 -9.33
N ILE A 20 11.10 -10.08 -9.81
CA ILE A 20 12.39 -10.17 -9.09
C ILE A 20 12.57 -8.88 -8.27
N CYS A 21 12.82 -9.06 -6.97
CA CYS A 21 13.06 -7.99 -5.98
C CYS A 21 14.40 -7.27 -6.23
N PRO A 22 14.46 -5.93 -6.30
CA PRO A 22 15.72 -5.21 -6.53
C PRO A 22 16.53 -5.03 -5.24
N GLN A 23 17.84 -5.21 -5.34
CA GLN A 23 18.82 -5.11 -4.26
C GLN A 23 18.91 -3.71 -3.61
N ALA A 24 19.38 -3.71 -2.36
CA ALA A 24 19.38 -2.60 -1.40
C ALA A 24 20.15 -1.34 -1.86
N LEU A 25 19.57 -0.16 -1.58
CA LEU A 25 20.18 1.17 -1.75
C LEU A 25 20.63 1.74 -0.39
N PRO A 26 21.64 2.63 -0.36
CA PRO A 26 22.26 3.12 0.88
C PRO A 26 21.33 3.98 1.78
N VAL A 27 21.46 3.74 3.08
CA VAL A 27 20.55 4.09 4.20
C VAL A 27 20.18 5.58 4.34
N ARG A 28 21.06 6.50 3.93
CA ARG A 28 20.83 7.95 4.14
C ARG A 28 19.82 8.58 3.15
N ALA A 29 19.63 7.98 1.98
CA ALA A 29 18.66 8.43 0.98
C ALA A 29 17.21 7.97 1.25
N LEU A 30 17.03 6.99 2.15
CA LEU A 30 15.74 6.40 2.51
C LEU A 30 14.93 7.26 3.49
N ALA A 31 15.58 7.95 4.43
CA ALA A 31 14.90 8.73 5.48
C ALA A 31 14.15 9.96 4.93
N THR A 32 14.79 10.72 4.02
CA THR A 32 14.18 11.92 3.39
C THR A 32 13.09 11.54 2.38
N ALA A 33 13.24 10.38 1.74
CA ALA A 33 12.26 9.80 0.84
C ALA A 33 10.99 9.33 1.57
N ALA A 34 11.13 8.67 2.72
CA ALA A 34 10.01 8.15 3.49
C ALA A 34 9.11 9.27 4.06
N ALA A 35 9.70 10.38 4.54
CA ALA A 35 8.94 11.53 5.03
C ALA A 35 8.12 12.21 3.92
N ALA A 36 8.69 12.38 2.73
CA ALA A 36 7.98 12.96 1.58
C ALA A 36 6.89 12.03 1.01
N ILE A 37 6.99 10.71 1.22
CA ILE A 37 5.94 9.74 0.88
C ILE A 37 4.78 9.82 1.87
N LEU A 38 5.08 9.98 3.16
CA LEU A 38 4.09 9.98 4.25
C LEU A 38 3.30 11.30 4.37
N SER A 39 3.83 12.39 3.81
CA SER A 39 3.17 13.70 3.79
C SER A 39 3.49 14.41 2.47
N PRO A 40 2.90 13.96 1.34
CA PRO A 40 3.11 14.62 0.07
C PRO A 40 2.55 16.05 0.13
N PRO A 41 3.19 17.02 -0.55
CA PRO A 41 2.66 18.37 -0.62
C PRO A 41 1.21 18.44 -1.10
N SER A 42 0.43 19.35 -0.53
CA SER A 42 -0.95 19.61 -0.97
C SER A 42 -0.98 20.19 -2.39
N ASP A 43 -2.15 20.17 -3.04
CA ASP A 43 -2.29 20.81 -4.36
C ASP A 43 -1.90 22.29 -4.32
N ALA A 44 -2.21 22.99 -3.23
CA ALA A 44 -1.81 24.38 -3.01
C ALA A 44 -0.29 24.52 -2.87
N ASP A 45 0.35 23.66 -2.08
CA ASP A 45 1.81 23.70 -1.88
C ASP A 45 2.55 23.49 -3.21
N THR A 46 2.07 22.57 -4.05
CA THR A 46 2.72 22.28 -5.33
C THR A 46 2.82 23.47 -6.29
N ARG A 47 2.06 24.55 -6.06
CA ARG A 47 2.12 25.75 -6.89
C ARG A 47 3.42 26.55 -6.69
N SER A 48 4.05 26.46 -5.52
CA SER A 48 5.26 27.23 -5.17
C SER A 48 6.52 26.39 -4.97
N LEU A 49 6.43 25.05 -5.05
CA LEU A 49 7.56 24.16 -4.78
C LEU A 49 8.63 24.09 -5.88
N PHE A 50 8.30 24.47 -7.11
CA PHE A 50 9.26 24.41 -8.20
C PHE A 50 10.08 25.69 -8.24
N VAL A 51 11.40 25.54 -8.14
CA VAL A 51 12.36 26.61 -8.39
C VAL A 51 13.01 26.32 -9.73
N PRO A 52 12.80 27.17 -10.77
CA PRO A 52 13.43 26.99 -12.06
C PRO A 52 14.97 26.96 -11.93
N PRO A 53 15.66 25.97 -12.53
CA PRO A 53 17.10 25.82 -12.39
C PRO A 53 17.93 26.82 -13.22
N ASP A 54 17.31 27.46 -14.23
CA ASP A 54 17.95 28.39 -15.16
C ASP A 54 16.92 29.37 -15.77
N ASP A 55 17.42 30.42 -16.44
CA ASP A 55 16.60 31.46 -17.06
C ASP A 55 15.65 30.89 -18.15
N ASN A 56 16.06 29.81 -18.81
CA ASN A 56 15.28 29.18 -19.87
C ASN A 56 14.08 28.39 -19.30
N ALA A 57 14.23 27.78 -18.12
CA ALA A 57 13.14 27.16 -17.38
C ALA A 57 12.25 28.23 -16.75
N GLN A 58 12.81 29.32 -16.24
CA GLN A 58 12.05 30.46 -15.71
C GLN A 58 11.16 31.07 -16.79
N ALA A 59 11.68 31.33 -17.99
CA ALA A 59 10.90 31.85 -19.11
C ALA A 59 9.71 30.93 -19.49
N LYS A 60 9.91 29.60 -19.43
CA LYS A 60 8.83 28.63 -19.68
C LYS A 60 7.76 28.63 -18.60
N GLU A 61 8.19 28.73 -17.34
CA GLU A 61 7.32 28.84 -16.18
C GLU A 61 6.47 30.12 -16.26
N ASP A 62 7.09 31.26 -16.58
CA ASP A 62 6.45 32.57 -16.69
C ASP A 62 5.48 32.62 -17.86
N PHE A 63 5.84 32.03 -19.01
CA PHE A 63 4.94 31.92 -20.15
C PHE A 63 3.66 31.18 -19.78
N ILE A 64 3.75 30.00 -19.16
CA ILE A 64 2.55 29.24 -18.76
C ILE A 64 1.73 30.02 -17.73
N ASN A 65 2.38 30.65 -16.74
CA ASN A 65 1.68 31.40 -15.70
C ASN A 65 0.94 32.63 -16.21
N SER A 66 1.50 33.33 -17.18
CA SER A 66 0.94 34.55 -17.77
C SER A 66 -0.04 34.30 -18.92
N HIS A 67 -0.14 33.06 -19.40
CA HIS A 67 -0.97 32.73 -20.55
C HIS A 67 -2.48 32.96 -20.28
N PRO A 68 -3.26 33.53 -21.22
CA PRO A 68 -4.70 33.78 -21.03
C PRO A 68 -5.53 32.53 -20.65
N LEU A 69 -5.18 31.37 -21.22
CA LEU A 69 -5.78 30.08 -20.84
C LEU A 69 -5.59 29.80 -19.34
N THR A 70 -4.38 29.99 -18.81
CA THR A 70 -4.08 29.79 -17.39
C THR A 70 -4.88 30.73 -16.50
N ALA A 71 -5.00 32.02 -16.88
CA ALA A 71 -5.86 32.97 -16.19
C ALA A 71 -7.32 32.49 -16.14
N SER A 72 -7.87 32.09 -17.29
CA SER A 72 -9.26 31.60 -17.37
C SER A 72 -9.52 30.34 -16.53
N LEU A 73 -8.54 29.44 -16.43
CA LEU A 73 -8.64 28.22 -15.63
C LEU A 73 -8.56 28.51 -14.13
N ARG A 74 -7.84 29.57 -13.72
CA ARG A 74 -7.75 30.02 -12.32
C ARG A 74 -9.00 30.76 -11.85
N GLU A 75 -9.73 31.40 -12.76
CA GLU A 75 -11.01 32.06 -12.47
C GLU A 75 -12.17 31.06 -12.30
N SER A 76 -12.05 29.87 -12.89
CA SER A 76 -13.04 28.80 -12.75
C SER A 76 -13.09 28.26 -11.31
N HIS A 77 -14.27 28.30 -10.70
CA HIS A 77 -14.47 27.88 -9.31
C HIS A 77 -14.50 26.36 -9.13
N ASP A 78 -14.71 25.62 -10.22
CA ASP A 78 -14.82 24.15 -10.22
C ASP A 78 -13.48 23.45 -10.49
N MET A 79 -12.48 24.20 -10.97
CA MET A 79 -11.16 23.71 -11.34
C MET A 79 -10.13 23.88 -10.23
N VAL A 80 -9.44 22.79 -9.90
CA VAL A 80 -8.37 22.81 -8.89
C VAL A 80 -7.02 22.74 -9.60
N GLU A 81 -6.25 23.83 -9.50
CA GLU A 81 -4.86 23.87 -9.98
C GLU A 81 -3.92 23.08 -9.06
N SER A 82 -3.08 22.23 -9.66
CA SER A 82 -2.03 21.46 -8.99
C SER A 82 -0.85 21.12 -9.92
N ARG A 83 0.28 20.71 -9.35
CA ARG A 83 1.44 20.15 -10.08
C ARG A 83 1.80 18.77 -9.52
N PRO A 84 1.10 17.71 -9.95
CA PRO A 84 1.21 16.41 -9.29
C PRO A 84 2.61 15.78 -9.30
N HIS A 85 3.42 16.08 -10.30
CA HIS A 85 4.80 15.61 -10.42
C HIS A 85 5.71 16.13 -9.29
N LEU A 86 5.35 17.25 -8.65
CA LEU A 86 6.07 17.80 -7.50
C LEU A 86 5.71 17.10 -6.18
N LYS A 87 4.63 16.31 -6.17
CA LYS A 87 4.29 15.45 -5.03
C LYS A 87 5.17 14.21 -4.94
N LEU A 88 5.92 13.89 -6.00
CA LEU A 88 6.77 12.70 -6.05
C LEU A 88 8.04 12.90 -5.20
N PRO A 89 8.32 12.01 -4.24
CA PRO A 89 9.56 11.99 -3.48
C PRO A 89 10.79 11.82 -4.39
N PRO A 90 11.96 12.37 -4.03
CA PRO A 90 13.17 12.28 -4.86
C PRO A 90 13.59 10.84 -5.21
N SER A 91 13.41 9.88 -4.29
CA SER A 91 13.75 8.47 -4.53
C SER A 91 12.85 7.80 -5.56
N TRP A 92 11.61 8.27 -5.70
CA TRP A 92 10.61 7.74 -6.62
C TRP A 92 10.66 8.41 -7.98
N LYS A 93 11.08 9.68 -8.06
CA LYS A 93 11.28 10.37 -9.34
C LYS A 93 12.13 9.54 -10.30
N LYS A 94 13.22 8.93 -9.83
CA LYS A 94 14.09 8.06 -10.66
C LYS A 94 13.39 6.82 -11.24
N ARG A 95 12.28 6.39 -10.64
CA ARG A 95 11.49 5.23 -11.06
C ARG A 95 10.15 5.63 -11.66
N ASN A 96 9.92 6.92 -11.87
CA ASN A 96 8.71 7.45 -12.48
C ASN A 96 9.02 7.93 -13.90
N LEU A 97 8.15 7.58 -14.84
CA LEU A 97 8.36 7.88 -16.25
C LEU A 97 8.20 9.39 -16.51
N THR A 98 7.06 9.98 -16.16
CA THR A 98 6.72 11.37 -16.53
C THR A 98 7.29 12.39 -15.55
N GLY A 99 7.20 12.14 -14.24
CA GLY A 99 7.78 13.00 -13.20
C GLY A 99 9.29 12.81 -12.96
N GLY A 100 9.96 12.04 -13.81
CA GLY A 100 11.38 11.73 -13.68
C GLY A 100 12.08 11.51 -15.01
N THR A 101 11.95 10.32 -15.58
CA THR A 101 12.69 9.91 -16.80
C THR A 101 12.44 10.82 -18.00
N LEU A 102 11.28 11.46 -18.10
CA LEU A 102 10.91 12.39 -19.16
C LEU A 102 10.93 13.85 -18.70
N SER A 103 11.40 14.12 -17.48
CA SER A 103 11.53 15.46 -16.89
C SER A 103 12.98 15.96 -16.95
N GLY A 104 13.15 17.26 -17.13
CA GLY A 104 14.45 17.95 -17.07
C GLY A 104 14.76 18.80 -18.31
N PRO A 105 15.94 19.45 -18.33
CA PRO A 105 16.39 20.24 -19.48
C PRO A 105 16.34 19.41 -20.77
N GLY A 106 15.96 20.03 -21.89
CA GLY A 106 15.78 19.36 -23.17
C GLY A 106 14.55 18.44 -23.26
N ARG A 107 13.88 18.11 -22.15
CA ARG A 107 12.65 17.29 -22.11
C ARG A 107 11.46 18.12 -21.62
N VAL A 108 10.70 17.63 -20.65
CA VAL A 108 9.71 18.44 -19.90
C VAL A 108 10.47 19.26 -18.87
N ALA A 109 10.88 20.48 -19.25
CA ALA A 109 11.77 21.33 -18.47
C ALA A 109 11.13 21.92 -17.20
N VAL A 110 9.83 22.20 -17.27
CA VAL A 110 9.03 22.66 -16.13
C VAL A 110 7.93 21.64 -15.82
N PRO A 111 7.69 21.28 -14.55
CA PRO A 111 6.63 20.36 -14.19
C PRO A 111 5.27 20.82 -14.78
N PRO A 112 4.51 19.94 -15.44
CA PRO A 112 3.23 20.32 -16.03
C PRO A 112 2.29 21.00 -15.03
N PHE A 113 1.60 22.04 -15.50
CA PHE A 113 0.50 22.67 -14.79
C PHE A 113 -0.77 21.89 -15.10
N THR A 114 -1.59 21.64 -14.09
CA THR A 114 -2.79 20.82 -14.26
C THR A 114 -3.97 21.44 -13.52
N TRP A 115 -5.15 21.33 -14.12
CA TRP A 115 -6.42 21.74 -13.54
C TRP A 115 -7.39 20.57 -13.65
N SER A 116 -7.94 20.16 -12.50
CA SER A 116 -8.90 19.05 -12.43
C SER A 116 -10.23 19.56 -11.90
N GLU A 117 -11.32 19.22 -12.58
CA GLU A 117 -12.68 19.53 -12.09
C GLU A 117 -13.00 18.63 -10.90
N LYS A 118 -13.59 19.23 -9.85
CA LYS A 118 -14.07 18.44 -8.70
C LYS A 118 -15.01 17.34 -9.17
N GLY A 119 -14.79 16.13 -8.67
CA GLY A 119 -15.57 14.96 -9.10
C GLY A 119 -15.15 14.40 -10.47
N GLY A 120 -13.93 14.69 -10.94
CA GLY A 120 -13.26 13.91 -12.00
C GLY A 120 -13.95 13.95 -13.36
N ARG A 121 -14.63 15.05 -13.68
CA ARG A 121 -15.37 15.20 -14.94
C ARG A 121 -14.48 15.70 -16.08
N SER A 122 -13.65 16.69 -15.84
CA SER A 122 -12.73 17.25 -16.83
C SER A 122 -11.34 17.53 -16.27
N TYR A 123 -10.36 17.56 -17.17
CA TYR A 123 -8.95 17.76 -16.85
C TYR A 123 -8.26 18.55 -17.96
N VAL A 124 -7.42 19.50 -17.56
CA VAL A 124 -6.56 20.27 -18.46
C VAL A 124 -5.13 20.22 -17.94
N GLN A 125 -4.17 19.97 -18.82
CA GLN A 125 -2.74 20.03 -18.53
C GLN A 125 -2.03 20.90 -19.55
N ILE A 126 -1.14 21.78 -19.08
CA ILE A 126 -0.23 22.57 -19.93
C ILE A 126 1.20 22.09 -19.70
N SER A 127 1.95 21.86 -20.78
CA SER A 127 3.32 21.35 -20.72
C SER A 127 4.18 21.94 -21.83
N HIS A 128 5.43 22.28 -21.52
CA HIS A 128 6.45 22.50 -22.54
C HIS A 128 7.12 21.17 -22.91
N VAL A 129 7.43 20.97 -24.20
CA VAL A 129 8.11 19.78 -24.71
C VAL A 129 9.41 20.15 -25.41
N GLY A 130 10.54 19.58 -24.99
CA GLY A 130 11.86 19.88 -25.57
C GLY A 130 12.36 18.85 -26.60
N THR A 131 13.52 19.15 -27.19
CA THR A 131 14.15 18.39 -28.28
C THR A 131 14.55 16.95 -27.94
N ASP A 132 14.85 16.64 -26.69
CA ASP A 132 15.30 15.31 -26.26
C ASP A 132 14.13 14.30 -26.21
N LEU A 133 12.90 14.78 -26.45
CA LEU A 133 11.71 13.95 -26.61
C LEU A 133 11.45 13.60 -28.09
N CYS A 134 12.31 14.05 -29.01
CA CYS A 134 12.14 13.81 -30.44
C CYS A 134 12.43 12.36 -30.85
N GLY A 135 11.62 11.84 -31.76
CA GLY A 135 11.87 10.56 -32.46
C GLY A 135 12.45 10.73 -33.86
N HIS A 136 12.35 11.94 -34.39
CA HIS A 136 12.83 12.37 -35.70
C HIS A 136 13.23 13.85 -35.57
N MET A 137 14.09 14.36 -36.46
CA MET A 137 14.62 15.74 -36.40
C MET A 137 13.51 16.77 -36.11
N GLY A 138 13.51 17.34 -34.90
CA GLY A 138 12.58 18.38 -34.45
C GLY A 138 11.14 17.93 -34.16
N ILE A 139 10.79 16.65 -34.29
CA ILE A 139 9.43 16.13 -34.08
C ILE A 139 9.41 15.23 -32.83
N ILE A 140 8.58 15.62 -31.86
CA ILE A 140 8.29 14.88 -30.63
C ILE A 140 7.81 13.46 -30.98
N HIS A 141 8.41 12.47 -30.33
CA HIS A 141 8.09 11.07 -30.56
C HIS A 141 6.62 10.79 -30.22
N GLY A 142 5.88 10.10 -31.10
CA GLY A 142 4.45 9.80 -30.86
C GLY A 142 4.20 9.05 -29.54
N GLY A 143 5.12 8.16 -29.16
CA GLY A 143 5.08 7.48 -27.85
C GLY A 143 5.07 8.43 -26.64
N PHE A 144 5.69 9.60 -26.73
CA PHE A 144 5.61 10.61 -25.66
C PHE A 144 4.19 11.19 -25.57
N LEU A 145 3.56 11.53 -26.71
CA LEU A 145 2.17 11.99 -26.74
C LEU A 145 1.21 10.91 -26.22
N ALA A 146 1.45 9.65 -26.55
CA ALA A 146 0.67 8.53 -26.00
C ALA A 146 0.84 8.41 -24.48
N THR A 147 2.06 8.57 -23.95
CA THR A 147 2.31 8.60 -22.50
C THR A 147 1.60 9.77 -21.82
N MET A 148 1.64 10.97 -22.42
CA MET A 148 0.90 12.13 -21.90
C MET A 148 -0.61 11.86 -21.86
N LEU A 149 -1.16 11.33 -22.96
CA LEU A 149 -2.58 10.98 -23.05
C LEU A 149 -2.97 9.94 -22.01
N ASP A 150 -2.18 8.88 -21.86
CA ASP A 150 -2.46 7.85 -20.86
C ASP A 150 -2.49 8.41 -19.44
N GLU A 151 -1.49 9.20 -19.05
CA GLU A 151 -1.45 9.79 -17.72
C GLU A 151 -2.55 10.85 -17.51
N GLY A 152 -2.75 11.75 -18.48
CA GLY A 152 -3.72 12.85 -18.37
C GLY A 152 -5.17 12.35 -18.32
N LEU A 153 -5.52 11.37 -19.16
CA LEU A 153 -6.85 10.76 -19.14
C LEU A 153 -7.07 9.95 -17.86
N ALA A 154 -6.03 9.29 -17.33
CA ALA A 154 -6.12 8.63 -16.03
C ALA A 154 -6.43 9.66 -14.94
N ARG A 155 -5.63 10.73 -14.85
CA ARG A 155 -5.78 11.82 -13.86
C ARG A 155 -7.17 12.45 -13.87
N CYS A 156 -7.79 12.58 -15.04
CA CYS A 156 -9.16 13.05 -15.18
C CYS A 156 -10.15 12.20 -14.36
N CYS A 157 -10.08 10.88 -14.48
CA CYS A 157 -11.05 9.97 -13.87
C CYS A 157 -10.63 9.44 -12.49
N LEU A 158 -9.37 9.57 -12.06
CA LEU A 158 -8.95 9.01 -10.76
C LEU A 158 -9.85 9.43 -9.57
N PRO A 159 -10.29 10.71 -9.43
CA PRO A 159 -11.11 11.13 -8.27
C PRO A 159 -12.47 10.45 -8.12
N ILE A 160 -12.98 9.82 -9.18
CA ILE A 160 -14.28 9.11 -9.20
C ILE A 160 -14.13 7.59 -9.18
N MET A 161 -12.89 7.11 -9.29
CA MET A 161 -12.60 5.68 -9.27
C MET A 161 -12.55 5.18 -7.83
N PRO A 162 -12.96 3.92 -7.57
CA PRO A 162 -12.83 3.34 -6.24
C PRO A 162 -11.41 3.44 -5.69
N LEU A 163 -11.29 3.98 -4.47
CA LEU A 163 -10.02 4.22 -3.77
C LEU A 163 -9.06 5.18 -4.51
N ASN A 164 -9.54 5.93 -5.50
CA ASN A 164 -8.74 6.76 -6.40
C ASN A 164 -7.63 5.97 -7.12
N ILE A 165 -7.88 4.69 -7.42
CA ILE A 165 -6.93 3.81 -8.12
C ILE A 165 -7.56 3.27 -9.39
N ALA A 166 -6.83 3.40 -10.49
CA ALA A 166 -7.17 2.77 -11.76
C ALA A 166 -5.92 2.44 -12.58
N VAL A 167 -6.05 1.45 -13.46
CA VAL A 167 -5.04 1.09 -14.46
C VAL A 167 -5.65 1.16 -15.86
N THR A 168 -4.82 1.45 -16.85
CA THR A 168 -5.22 1.50 -18.26
C THR A 168 -5.50 0.10 -18.76
N ALA A 169 -6.76 -0.19 -19.09
CA ALA A 169 -7.16 -1.47 -19.70
C ALA A 169 -7.15 -1.40 -21.23
N LYS A 170 -7.43 -0.21 -21.79
CA LYS A 170 -7.40 0.06 -23.22
C LYS A 170 -7.06 1.53 -23.45
N LEU A 171 -6.20 1.81 -24.42
CA LEU A 171 -5.89 3.14 -24.91
C LEU A 171 -5.81 3.09 -26.44
N GLU A 172 -6.59 3.92 -27.12
CA GLU A 172 -6.53 4.11 -28.57
C GLU A 172 -6.11 5.53 -28.86
N VAL A 173 -4.99 5.71 -29.58
CA VAL A 173 -4.45 7.03 -29.93
C VAL A 173 -4.47 7.21 -31.44
N SER A 174 -4.98 8.35 -31.90
CA SER A 174 -4.95 8.76 -33.30
C SER A 174 -4.13 10.04 -33.45
N TYR A 175 -2.97 9.94 -34.11
CA TYR A 175 -2.12 11.09 -34.43
C TYR A 175 -2.69 11.85 -35.62
N LYS A 176 -2.80 13.17 -35.50
CA LYS A 176 -3.44 14.06 -36.47
C LYS A 176 -2.45 15.00 -37.16
N ALA A 177 -1.45 15.48 -36.41
CA ALA A 177 -0.42 16.37 -36.91
C ALA A 177 0.92 16.14 -36.15
N PRO A 178 2.07 16.45 -36.77
CA PRO A 178 3.36 16.34 -36.11
C PRO A 178 3.47 17.36 -34.97
N ALA A 179 3.92 16.90 -33.80
CA ALA A 179 4.26 17.77 -32.68
C ALA A 179 5.72 18.22 -32.80
N VAL A 180 5.96 19.49 -33.09
CA VAL A 180 7.31 20.09 -33.11
C VAL A 180 7.86 20.21 -31.69
N ALA A 181 9.18 20.15 -31.51
CA ALA A 181 9.84 20.42 -30.23
C ALA A 181 9.88 21.93 -29.89
N ASP A 182 10.20 22.22 -28.63
CA ASP A 182 10.27 23.56 -28.03
C ASP A 182 8.99 24.38 -28.18
N GLN A 183 7.85 23.70 -28.07
CA GLN A 183 6.53 24.32 -28.02
C GLN A 183 5.77 23.95 -26.75
N TYR A 184 4.64 24.63 -26.54
CA TYR A 184 3.72 24.35 -25.45
C TYR A 184 2.53 23.55 -25.97
N LEU A 185 2.13 22.55 -25.20
CA LEU A 185 1.02 21.66 -25.50
C LEU A 185 -0.05 21.79 -24.41
N VAL A 186 -1.31 21.65 -24.82
CA VAL A 186 -2.45 21.48 -23.94
C VAL A 186 -3.01 20.08 -24.12
N LEU A 187 -3.13 19.32 -23.03
CA LEU A 187 -3.94 18.12 -22.99
C LEU A 187 -5.29 18.47 -22.36
N ARG A 188 -6.37 18.03 -23.00
CA ARG A 188 -7.74 18.11 -22.47
C ARG A 188 -8.33 16.72 -22.39
N ALA A 189 -9.00 16.42 -21.29
CA ALA A 189 -9.69 15.15 -21.11
C ALA A 189 -11.04 15.34 -20.42
N THR A 190 -11.97 14.45 -20.76
CA THR A 190 -13.32 14.40 -20.22
C THR A 190 -13.69 12.95 -19.90
N THR A 191 -14.18 12.70 -18.69
CA THR A 191 -14.78 11.42 -18.34
C THR A 191 -16.16 11.34 -18.98
N VAL A 192 -16.34 10.39 -19.91
CA VAL A 192 -17.58 10.20 -20.66
C VAL A 192 -18.58 9.36 -19.89
N ARG A 193 -18.11 8.29 -19.24
CA ARG A 193 -18.98 7.32 -18.53
C ARG A 193 -18.23 6.64 -17.42
N VAL A 194 -18.95 6.28 -16.36
CA VAL A 194 -18.43 5.51 -15.21
C VAL A 194 -19.41 4.40 -14.87
N GLU A 195 -18.92 3.17 -14.72
CA GLU A 195 -19.72 2.02 -14.31
C GLU A 195 -18.97 1.14 -13.31
N GLY A 196 -19.34 1.28 -12.04
CA GLY A 196 -18.71 0.53 -10.96
C GLY A 196 -17.21 0.79 -10.88
N ARG A 197 -16.41 -0.17 -11.36
CA ARG A 197 -14.93 -0.09 -11.36
C ARG A 197 -14.33 0.35 -12.70
N LYS A 198 -15.14 0.85 -13.64
CA LYS A 198 -14.70 1.20 -15.00
C LYS A 198 -14.99 2.67 -15.29
N ALA A 199 -14.06 3.36 -15.93
CA ALA A 199 -14.26 4.70 -16.47
C ALA A 199 -13.82 4.77 -17.93
N TRP A 200 -14.63 5.40 -18.76
CA TRP A 200 -14.33 5.72 -20.15
C TRP A 200 -14.01 7.19 -20.25
N VAL A 201 -12.84 7.51 -20.78
CA VAL A 201 -12.31 8.87 -20.86
C VAL A 201 -11.90 9.14 -22.30
N GLU A 202 -12.20 10.34 -22.77
CA GLU A 202 -11.77 10.83 -24.07
C GLU A 202 -10.95 12.09 -23.87
N GLY A 203 -10.04 12.36 -24.79
CA GLY A 203 -9.23 13.57 -24.74
C GLY A 203 -8.36 13.76 -25.96
N HIS A 204 -7.63 14.86 -25.95
CA HIS A 204 -6.73 15.21 -27.04
C HIS A 204 -5.58 16.08 -26.54
N VAL A 205 -4.52 16.12 -27.33
CA VAL A 205 -3.40 17.04 -27.18
C VAL A 205 -3.42 18.02 -28.36
N GLU A 206 -3.32 19.30 -28.06
CA GLU A 206 -3.28 20.40 -29.02
C GLU A 206 -2.11 21.34 -28.72
N THR A 207 -1.71 22.14 -29.70
CA THR A 207 -0.73 23.23 -29.52
C THR A 207 -1.33 24.32 -28.64
N LEU A 208 -0.53 24.92 -27.76
CA LEU A 208 -0.86 26.17 -27.07
C LEU A 208 -0.25 27.34 -27.87
N PRO A 209 -1.07 28.15 -28.57
CA PRO A 209 -0.55 29.24 -29.40
C PRO A 209 0.20 30.28 -28.57
N THR A 210 1.35 30.74 -29.04
CA THR A 210 2.18 31.76 -28.37
C THR A 210 1.82 33.19 -28.78
N GLU A 211 1.09 33.35 -29.89
CA GLU A 211 0.68 34.64 -30.46
C GLU A 211 -0.84 34.77 -30.48
N GLY A 212 -1.34 35.99 -30.24
CA GLY A 212 -2.77 36.28 -30.23
C GLY A 212 -3.40 36.06 -31.61
N GLY A 213 -4.44 35.21 -31.67
CA GLY A 213 -5.24 34.98 -32.89
C GLY A 213 -4.92 33.68 -33.64
N GLN A 214 -3.84 32.98 -33.30
CA GLN A 214 -3.56 31.65 -33.85
C GLN A 214 -4.44 30.59 -33.18
N GLN A 215 -5.04 29.71 -33.97
CA GLN A 215 -5.91 28.63 -33.47
C GLN A 215 -5.10 27.42 -33.00
N PRO A 216 -5.48 26.75 -31.89
CA PRO A 216 -4.89 25.48 -31.49
C PRO A 216 -5.01 24.43 -32.60
N THR A 217 -3.93 23.70 -32.85
CA THR A 217 -3.92 22.55 -33.75
C THR A 217 -3.95 21.27 -32.94
N VAL A 218 -4.94 20.40 -33.18
CA VAL A 218 -5.01 19.08 -32.55
C VAL A 218 -3.92 18.17 -33.12
N LEU A 219 -3.05 17.68 -32.25
CA LEU A 219 -1.89 16.84 -32.60
C LEU A 219 -2.21 15.36 -32.46
N ALA A 220 -2.97 14.99 -31.43
CA ALA A 220 -3.41 13.61 -31.20
C ALA A 220 -4.72 13.57 -30.42
N THR A 221 -5.58 12.59 -30.70
CA THR A 221 -6.81 12.31 -29.95
C THR A 221 -6.72 10.92 -29.33
N ALA A 222 -7.34 10.70 -28.17
CA ALA A 222 -7.42 9.38 -27.56
C ALA A 222 -8.76 9.07 -26.91
N THR A 223 -9.06 7.78 -26.89
CA THR A 223 -10.10 7.18 -26.05
C THR A 223 -9.46 6.12 -25.16
N ALA A 224 -9.89 6.04 -23.91
CA ALA A 224 -9.31 5.15 -22.93
C ALA A 224 -10.38 4.50 -22.03
N LEU A 225 -10.09 3.26 -21.62
CA LEU A 225 -10.82 2.55 -20.59
C LEU A 225 -9.89 2.32 -19.40
N TYR A 226 -10.24 2.91 -18.26
CA TYR A 226 -9.58 2.68 -16.98
C TYR A 226 -10.38 1.73 -16.12
N VAL A 227 -9.69 0.83 -15.43
CA VAL A 227 -10.31 -0.15 -14.55
C VAL A 227 -9.63 -0.14 -13.19
N SER A 228 -10.41 0.00 -12.11
CA SER A 228 -9.92 -0.19 -10.75
C SER A 228 -9.73 -1.68 -10.48
N PRO A 229 -8.52 -2.16 -10.11
CA PRO A 229 -8.27 -3.59 -9.85
C PRO A 229 -9.22 -4.20 -8.81
N LYS A 230 -9.53 -5.49 -8.91
CA LYS A 230 -10.39 -6.16 -7.90
C LYS A 230 -9.71 -6.20 -6.53
N GLN A 231 -8.39 -6.38 -6.50
CA GLN A 231 -7.55 -6.27 -5.31
C GLN A 231 -7.11 -4.82 -5.03
N ALA A 232 -7.82 -3.80 -5.53
CA ALA A 232 -7.44 -2.41 -5.27
C ALA A 232 -7.42 -2.09 -3.77
N SER A 233 -8.12 -2.83 -2.92
CA SER A 233 -7.98 -2.76 -1.45
C SER A 233 -6.61 -3.18 -0.94
N ASP A 234 -5.95 -4.13 -1.61
CA ASP A 234 -4.62 -4.63 -1.23
C ASP A 234 -3.52 -3.68 -1.76
N CYS A 235 -3.68 -3.15 -2.98
CA CYS A 235 -2.83 -2.07 -3.50
C CYS A 235 -3.02 -0.76 -2.73
N ALA A 236 -4.27 -0.41 -2.39
CA ALA A 236 -4.58 0.71 -1.53
C ALA A 236 -4.03 0.46 -0.13
N ARG A 237 -3.92 -0.75 0.39
CA ARG A 237 -3.24 -1.00 1.68
C ARG A 237 -1.80 -0.49 1.67
N GLN A 238 -1.06 -0.74 0.60
CA GLN A 238 0.32 -0.28 0.45
C GLN A 238 0.43 1.23 0.20
N TYR A 239 -0.58 1.84 -0.43
CA TYR A 239 -0.65 3.29 -0.70
C TYR A 239 -1.30 4.11 0.43
N LEU A 240 -2.26 3.56 1.18
CA LEU A 240 -3.00 4.19 2.28
C LEU A 240 -2.23 4.14 3.60
N LEU A 241 -1.37 3.12 3.79
CA LEU A 241 -0.29 3.15 4.79
C LEU A 241 0.70 4.29 4.51
N MET A 242 0.83 4.73 3.25
CA MET A 242 1.66 5.86 2.84
C MET A 242 0.91 7.20 2.88
N THR A 243 -0.41 7.27 2.65
CA THR A 243 -1.17 8.52 2.56
C THR A 243 -2.10 8.79 3.75
N SER A 244 -1.74 8.35 4.97
CA SER A 244 -2.44 8.76 6.19
C SER A 244 -2.19 10.25 6.44
N SER A 245 -3.00 11.07 5.76
CA SER A 245 -2.67 12.40 5.25
C SER A 245 -2.63 13.55 6.26
N ASN A 246 -2.44 13.29 7.56
CA ASN A 246 -2.34 14.34 8.58
C ASN A 246 -1.56 13.93 9.84
N ILE A 247 -0.88 12.77 9.84
CA ILE A 247 -0.21 12.25 11.04
C ILE A 247 1.29 12.21 10.79
N THR A 248 2.01 13.17 11.35
CA THR A 248 3.48 13.17 11.36
C THR A 248 3.96 12.35 12.56
N TRP A 249 4.90 11.44 12.33
CA TRP A 249 5.61 10.77 13.42
C TRP A 249 6.59 11.78 14.04
N HIS A 250 6.42 12.08 15.32
CA HIS A 250 7.39 12.89 16.05
C HIS A 250 8.69 12.08 16.30
N PRO A 251 9.86 12.74 16.32
CA PRO A 251 11.08 12.10 16.82
C PRO A 251 10.83 11.53 18.21
N SER A 252 11.09 10.23 18.39
CA SER A 252 10.82 9.50 19.62
C SER A 252 12.05 8.68 20.03
N LEU A 253 12.06 8.24 21.29
CA LEU A 253 13.07 7.32 21.83
C LEU A 253 13.21 6.10 20.89
N SER A 254 14.43 5.77 20.50
CA SER A 254 14.66 4.61 19.64
C SER A 254 14.27 3.31 20.35
N ARG A 255 13.92 2.28 19.58
CA ARG A 255 13.58 0.96 20.14
C ARG A 255 14.74 0.35 20.93
N THR A 256 15.98 0.53 20.46
CA THR A 256 17.18 0.08 21.18
C THR A 256 17.30 0.76 22.54
N GLU A 257 17.18 2.09 22.60
CA GLU A 257 17.23 2.83 23.86
C GLU A 257 16.08 2.40 24.78
N ARG A 258 14.87 2.22 24.25
CA ARG A 258 13.72 1.74 25.02
C ARG A 258 13.99 0.37 25.62
N ASN A 259 14.46 -0.59 24.83
CA ASN A 259 14.77 -1.94 25.30
C ASN A 259 15.87 -1.93 26.38
N GLN A 260 16.91 -1.10 26.20
CA GLN A 260 17.99 -0.94 27.18
C GLN A 260 17.46 -0.35 28.51
N LEU A 261 16.70 0.73 28.45
CA LEU A 261 16.13 1.38 29.64
C LEU A 261 15.09 0.52 30.36
N ARG A 262 14.37 -0.32 29.62
CA ARG A 262 13.40 -1.27 30.16
C ARG A 262 14.03 -2.58 30.65
N GLY A 263 15.27 -2.86 30.27
CA GLY A 263 15.96 -4.12 30.57
C GLY A 263 15.34 -5.34 29.90
N GLN A 264 14.51 -5.16 28.87
CA GLN A 264 13.81 -6.25 28.18
C GLN A 264 13.49 -5.89 26.73
N ARG A 265 13.29 -6.93 25.89
CA ARG A 265 12.81 -6.78 24.50
C ARG A 265 11.32 -7.09 24.44
N GLY A 266 10.58 -6.31 23.66
CA GLY A 266 9.19 -6.64 23.32
C GLY A 266 9.08 -7.39 22.00
N PHE A 267 8.14 -8.32 21.96
CA PHE A 267 7.81 -9.20 20.84
C PHE A 267 6.39 -9.76 21.01
N THR A 268 5.89 -10.44 19.99
CA THR A 268 4.53 -11.01 20.00
C THR A 268 4.58 -12.53 19.95
N VAL A 269 3.89 -13.18 20.88
CA VAL A 269 3.55 -14.60 20.85
C VAL A 269 2.10 -14.73 20.38
N TRP A 270 1.92 -15.23 19.17
CA TRP A 270 0.66 -15.32 18.48
C TRP A 270 0.09 -16.73 18.54
N PHE A 271 -0.83 -16.99 19.46
CA PHE A 271 -1.52 -18.28 19.52
C PHE A 271 -2.60 -18.38 18.45
N THR A 272 -2.63 -19.49 17.70
CA THR A 272 -3.69 -19.86 16.76
C THR A 272 -4.14 -21.30 17.02
N GLY A 273 -5.41 -21.62 16.73
CA GLY A 273 -5.97 -22.94 16.98
C GLY A 273 -7.49 -22.93 17.13
N LEU A 274 -8.11 -24.11 17.07
CA LEU A 274 -9.57 -24.29 17.22
C LEU A 274 -10.11 -23.74 18.54
N SER A 275 -11.42 -23.45 18.61
CA SER A 275 -12.06 -23.16 19.91
C SER A 275 -11.81 -24.32 20.88
N ALA A 276 -11.70 -24.05 22.19
CA ALA A 276 -11.37 -25.06 23.20
C ALA A 276 -10.02 -25.82 23.03
N SER A 277 -9.13 -25.38 22.14
CA SER A 277 -7.80 -26.00 21.98
C SER A 277 -6.83 -25.75 23.14
N GLY A 278 -7.12 -24.79 24.03
CA GLY A 278 -6.28 -24.47 25.19
C GLY A 278 -5.49 -23.15 25.08
N LYS A 279 -5.63 -22.38 24.00
CA LYS A 279 -4.93 -21.09 23.77
C LYS A 279 -4.94 -20.16 24.98
N SER A 280 -6.13 -19.82 25.50
CA SER A 280 -6.25 -18.86 26.61
C SER A 280 -5.70 -19.42 27.91
N THR A 281 -5.80 -20.74 28.13
CA THR A 281 -5.21 -21.42 29.29
C THR A 281 -3.70 -21.31 29.27
N ILE A 282 -3.07 -21.68 28.15
CA ILE A 282 -1.61 -21.59 27.97
C ILE A 282 -1.14 -20.14 28.02
N ALA A 283 -1.84 -19.21 27.35
CA ALA A 283 -1.48 -17.80 27.35
C ALA A 283 -1.54 -17.19 28.77
N THR A 284 -2.50 -17.59 29.60
CA THR A 284 -2.60 -17.13 31.00
C THR A 284 -1.46 -17.68 31.86
N ALA A 285 -1.15 -18.97 31.72
CA ALA A 285 -0.04 -19.59 32.45
C ALA A 285 1.32 -19.03 32.02
N LEU A 286 1.50 -18.77 30.72
CA LEU A 286 2.70 -18.13 30.17
C LEU A 286 2.84 -16.69 30.66
N GLU A 287 1.75 -15.91 30.66
CA GLU A 287 1.73 -14.53 31.20
C GLU A 287 2.20 -14.53 32.66
N GLN A 288 1.65 -15.42 33.48
CA GLN A 288 2.07 -15.56 34.88
C GLN A 288 3.55 -15.92 34.98
N HIS A 289 4.03 -16.91 34.22
CA HIS A 289 5.43 -17.31 34.25
C HIS A 289 6.39 -16.16 33.90
N LEU A 290 6.12 -15.44 32.79
CA LEU A 290 6.93 -14.31 32.34
C LEU A 290 6.99 -13.18 33.39
N LEU A 291 5.86 -12.88 34.05
CA LEU A 291 5.81 -11.90 35.13
C LEU A 291 6.61 -12.34 36.37
N HIS A 292 6.58 -13.63 36.73
CA HIS A 292 7.36 -14.15 37.86
C HIS A 292 8.88 -14.07 37.63
N ILE A 293 9.33 -14.15 36.37
CA ILE A 293 10.75 -13.97 36.02
C ILE A 293 11.11 -12.50 35.73
N GLY A 294 10.21 -11.56 36.06
CA GLY A 294 10.45 -10.12 35.98
C GLY A 294 10.26 -9.48 34.60
N LEU A 295 9.70 -10.20 33.63
CA LEU A 295 9.43 -9.68 32.29
C LEU A 295 8.00 -9.15 32.21
N ALA A 296 7.81 -7.97 31.62
CA ALA A 296 6.48 -7.45 31.36
C ALA A 296 5.85 -8.19 30.18
N ALA A 297 4.73 -8.86 30.45
CA ALA A 297 3.89 -9.51 29.45
C ALA A 297 2.45 -9.03 29.59
N TYR A 298 1.69 -9.04 28.49
CA TYR A 298 0.28 -8.71 28.50
C TYR A 298 -0.51 -9.54 27.50
N ARG A 299 -1.58 -10.17 27.98
CA ARG A 299 -2.47 -11.00 27.19
C ARG A 299 -3.57 -10.21 26.51
N LEU A 300 -3.72 -10.40 25.20
CA LEU A 300 -4.80 -9.89 24.36
C LEU A 300 -5.70 -11.06 23.98
N ASP A 301 -6.96 -11.04 24.38
CA ASP A 301 -7.89 -12.14 24.16
C ASP A 301 -9.33 -11.68 23.87
N GLY A 302 -10.22 -12.66 23.70
CA GLY A 302 -11.63 -12.39 23.46
C GLY A 302 -12.32 -11.66 24.62
N ASP A 303 -11.84 -11.80 25.85
CA ASP A 303 -12.52 -11.23 27.01
C ASP A 303 -12.18 -9.73 27.16
N ASN A 304 -10.92 -9.33 26.95
CA ASN A 304 -10.51 -7.93 27.08
C ASN A 304 -10.59 -7.10 25.78
N VAL A 305 -10.51 -7.72 24.60
CA VAL A 305 -10.61 -6.98 23.33
C VAL A 305 -12.03 -6.91 22.80
N ARG A 306 -12.79 -8.01 22.87
CA ARG A 306 -14.08 -8.14 22.15
C ARG A 306 -15.19 -7.26 22.72
N PHE A 307 -15.16 -6.99 24.03
CA PHE A 307 -16.13 -6.11 24.68
C PHE A 307 -15.66 -4.64 24.78
N GLY A 308 -14.42 -4.37 24.43
CA GLY A 308 -13.81 -3.03 24.44
C GLY A 308 -13.55 -2.51 23.03
N LEU A 309 -12.31 -2.67 22.57
CA LEU A 309 -11.82 -2.17 21.28
C LEU A 309 -12.62 -2.69 20.07
N ASN A 310 -13.07 -3.95 20.13
CA ASN A 310 -13.73 -4.63 19.01
C ASN A 310 -15.22 -4.89 19.25
N LYS A 311 -15.87 -4.10 20.13
CA LYS A 311 -17.29 -4.27 20.49
C LYS A 311 -18.26 -4.01 19.33
N ASP A 312 -17.81 -3.31 18.30
CA ASP A 312 -18.56 -3.02 17.07
C ASP A 312 -18.55 -4.18 16.06
N LEU A 313 -17.74 -5.22 16.29
CA LEU A 313 -17.51 -6.30 15.33
C LEU A 313 -18.34 -7.56 15.63
N GLY A 314 -19.09 -8.03 14.63
CA GLY A 314 -19.80 -9.30 14.63
C GLY A 314 -18.90 -10.50 14.31
N PHE A 315 -19.52 -11.64 13.97
CA PHE A 315 -18.81 -12.90 13.68
C PHE A 315 -18.72 -13.25 12.19
N SER A 316 -19.11 -12.33 11.30
CA SER A 316 -18.96 -12.50 9.85
C SER A 316 -17.48 -12.61 9.46
N GLU A 317 -17.20 -13.13 8.26
CA GLU A 317 -15.83 -13.19 7.74
C GLU A 317 -15.15 -11.81 7.74
N LYS A 318 -15.83 -10.79 7.21
CA LYS A 318 -15.31 -9.41 7.20
C LYS A 318 -14.97 -8.90 8.60
N ASP A 319 -15.85 -9.15 9.58
CA ASP A 319 -15.63 -8.72 10.96
C ASP A 319 -14.50 -9.49 11.64
N ARG A 320 -14.28 -10.76 11.27
CA ARG A 320 -13.13 -11.55 11.75
C ARG A 320 -11.82 -11.00 11.22
N ASN A 321 -11.76 -10.68 9.93
CA ASN A 321 -10.56 -10.16 9.31
C ASN A 321 -10.20 -8.79 9.93
N GLU A 322 -11.19 -7.92 10.13
CA GLU A 322 -10.99 -6.63 10.81
C GLU A 322 -10.62 -6.80 12.29
N ASN A 323 -11.24 -7.77 12.99
CA ASN A 323 -10.90 -8.09 14.37
C ASN A 323 -9.42 -8.48 14.49
N ILE A 324 -8.95 -9.42 13.67
CA ILE A 324 -7.55 -9.85 13.65
C ILE A 324 -6.62 -8.70 13.25
N ARG A 325 -6.98 -7.88 12.27
CA ARG A 325 -6.21 -6.69 11.90
C ARG A 325 -6.01 -5.72 13.07
N ARG A 326 -7.08 -5.39 13.80
CA ARG A 326 -7.00 -4.49 14.98
C ARG A 326 -6.12 -5.08 16.07
N ILE A 327 -6.26 -6.38 16.33
CA ILE A 327 -5.43 -7.09 17.33
C ILE A 327 -3.96 -7.07 16.93
N ALA A 328 -3.65 -7.27 15.64
CA ALA A 328 -2.27 -7.25 15.15
C ALA A 328 -1.60 -5.89 15.36
N GLU A 329 -2.31 -4.79 15.10
CA GLU A 329 -1.82 -3.42 15.37
C GLU A 329 -1.58 -3.19 16.86
N VAL A 330 -2.51 -3.62 17.72
CA VAL A 330 -2.36 -3.47 19.17
C VAL A 330 -1.20 -4.31 19.70
N ALA A 331 -1.09 -5.57 19.27
CA ALA A 331 0.02 -6.46 19.64
C ALA A 331 1.37 -5.85 19.25
N LYS A 332 1.46 -5.25 18.05
CA LYS A 332 2.63 -4.50 17.59
C LYS A 332 2.96 -3.34 18.52
N LEU A 333 1.97 -2.55 18.97
CA LEU A 333 2.20 -1.44 19.91
C LEU A 333 2.73 -1.92 21.26
N PHE A 334 2.22 -3.05 21.77
CA PHE A 334 2.76 -3.68 22.98
C PHE A 334 4.21 -4.14 22.76
N ALA A 335 4.49 -4.85 21.67
CA ALA A 335 5.84 -5.29 21.33
C ALA A 335 6.83 -4.11 21.16
N ASP A 336 6.41 -3.04 20.50
CA ASP A 336 7.23 -1.83 20.32
C ASP A 336 7.48 -1.09 21.64
N SER A 337 6.55 -1.20 22.60
CA SER A 337 6.71 -0.65 23.96
C SER A 337 7.70 -1.43 24.85
N SER A 338 8.40 -2.43 24.30
CA SER A 338 9.21 -3.40 25.02
C SER A 338 8.39 -4.33 25.93
N THR A 339 7.15 -4.66 25.58
CA THR A 339 6.29 -5.62 26.33
C THR A 339 6.08 -6.89 25.51
N ILE A 340 6.01 -8.06 26.16
CA ILE A 340 5.69 -9.32 25.49
C ILE A 340 4.17 -9.40 25.28
N ALA A 341 3.71 -9.26 24.04
CA ALA A 341 2.30 -9.35 23.69
C ALA A 341 1.89 -10.81 23.48
N LEU A 342 0.88 -11.30 24.21
CA LEU A 342 0.39 -12.68 24.10
C LEU A 342 -1.03 -12.67 23.51
N THR A 343 -1.20 -13.03 22.24
CA THR A 343 -2.54 -12.99 21.60
C THR A 343 -3.19 -14.36 21.57
N SER A 344 -4.41 -14.53 22.09
CA SER A 344 -5.07 -15.85 22.20
C SER A 344 -6.37 -15.97 21.39
N PHE A 345 -6.34 -15.56 20.12
CA PHE A 345 -7.48 -15.61 19.20
C PHE A 345 -7.47 -16.85 18.32
N ILE A 346 -8.63 -17.26 17.79
CA ILE A 346 -8.69 -18.40 16.85
C ILE A 346 -7.85 -18.12 15.60
N SER A 347 -7.93 -16.89 15.07
CA SER A 347 -7.22 -16.43 13.86
C SER A 347 -7.23 -17.48 12.71
N PRO A 348 -8.42 -17.86 12.21
CA PRO A 348 -8.60 -19.08 11.42
C PRO A 348 -7.99 -19.03 10.02
N TYR A 349 -7.79 -17.85 9.44
CA TYR A 349 -7.29 -17.69 8.08
C TYR A 349 -5.79 -17.43 8.07
N ARG A 350 -5.03 -18.17 7.25
CA ARG A 350 -3.58 -17.99 7.12
C ARG A 350 -3.22 -16.59 6.63
N ALA A 351 -4.00 -16.05 5.69
CA ALA A 351 -3.77 -14.72 5.14
C ALA A 351 -3.76 -13.64 6.24
N ASP A 352 -4.69 -13.70 7.20
CA ASP A 352 -4.75 -12.73 8.29
C ASP A 352 -3.57 -12.87 9.26
N ARG A 353 -3.13 -14.11 9.54
CA ARG A 353 -1.93 -14.36 10.36
C ARG A 353 -0.65 -13.89 9.68
N GLN A 354 -0.55 -14.10 8.36
CA GLN A 354 0.57 -13.59 7.56
C GLN A 354 0.61 -12.06 7.58
N ILE A 355 -0.54 -11.39 7.43
CA ILE A 355 -0.62 -9.93 7.54
C ILE A 355 -0.14 -9.46 8.92
N ALA A 356 -0.56 -10.14 9.99
CA ALA A 356 -0.12 -9.81 11.34
C ALA A 356 1.41 -9.97 11.50
N ARG A 357 1.98 -11.06 10.95
CA ARG A 357 3.42 -11.31 10.93
C ARG A 357 4.17 -10.23 10.15
N ASP A 358 3.75 -9.94 8.93
CA ASP A 358 4.36 -8.93 8.05
C ASP A 358 4.33 -7.54 8.70
N LEU A 359 3.26 -7.21 9.42
CA LEU A 359 3.14 -5.96 10.17
C LEU A 359 4.20 -5.82 11.27
N HIS A 360 4.57 -6.92 11.95
CA HIS A 360 5.61 -6.91 12.97
C HIS A 360 7.01 -6.84 12.35
N ILE A 361 7.25 -7.59 11.26
CA ILE A 361 8.53 -7.57 10.55
C ILE A 361 8.80 -6.19 9.94
N SER A 362 7.79 -5.58 9.32
CA SER A 362 7.90 -4.27 8.65
C SER A 362 7.91 -3.06 9.61
N ALA A 363 7.58 -3.26 10.88
CA ALA A 363 7.53 -2.19 11.88
C ALA A 363 8.90 -1.62 12.26
N SER A 364 10.01 -2.23 11.82
CA SER A 364 11.36 -1.76 12.15
C SER A 364 11.58 -0.31 11.70
N GLN A 365 11.89 0.57 12.64
CA GLN A 365 12.50 1.87 12.32
C GLN A 365 13.86 1.62 11.66
N SER A 366 14.29 2.53 10.78
CA SER A 366 15.56 2.37 10.04
C SER A 366 16.74 2.09 10.97
N GLY A 367 17.41 0.95 10.79
CA GLY A 367 18.57 0.54 11.60
C GLY A 367 18.24 -0.19 12.91
N GLN A 368 17.00 -0.67 13.09
CA GLN A 368 16.58 -1.48 14.24
C GLN A 368 16.17 -2.89 13.79
N ASP A 369 16.34 -3.88 14.66
CA ASP A 369 15.83 -5.24 14.41
C ASP A 369 14.30 -5.23 14.23
N PRO A 370 13.73 -6.15 13.43
CA PRO A 370 12.28 -6.33 13.33
C PRO A 370 11.64 -6.72 14.67
N LEU A 371 10.33 -6.50 14.83
CA LEU A 371 9.60 -7.05 15.97
C LEU A 371 9.46 -8.56 15.73
N ALA A 372 9.95 -9.37 16.67
CA ALA A 372 9.80 -10.81 16.57
C ALA A 372 8.31 -11.19 16.69
N PHE A 373 7.90 -12.15 15.85
CA PHE A 373 6.54 -12.66 15.78
C PHE A 373 6.59 -14.20 15.81
N ILE A 374 6.17 -14.77 16.92
CA ILE A 374 6.26 -16.20 17.22
C ILE A 374 4.85 -16.78 17.14
N GLU A 375 4.54 -17.45 16.04
CA GLU A 375 3.27 -18.12 15.85
C GLU A 375 3.28 -19.49 16.55
N VAL A 376 2.38 -19.63 17.52
CA VAL A 376 2.19 -20.84 18.31
C VAL A 376 0.92 -21.54 17.86
N PHE A 377 1.06 -22.65 17.15
CA PHE A 377 -0.05 -23.50 16.75
C PHE A 377 -0.46 -24.40 17.91
N VAL A 378 -1.62 -24.11 18.50
CA VAL A 378 -2.24 -24.96 19.53
C VAL A 378 -3.12 -25.98 18.84
N ASP A 379 -2.49 -27.10 18.49
CA ASP A 379 -3.04 -28.15 17.65
C ASP A 379 -3.76 -29.21 18.49
N VAL A 380 -5.05 -29.38 18.18
CA VAL A 380 -5.86 -30.50 18.67
C VAL A 380 -6.83 -30.89 17.58
N SER A 381 -7.21 -32.18 17.56
CA SER A 381 -8.28 -32.62 16.68
C SER A 381 -9.60 -31.91 17.01
N LEU A 382 -10.45 -31.75 15.99
CA LEU A 382 -11.80 -31.23 16.17
C LEU A 382 -12.62 -32.06 17.17
N ALA A 383 -12.47 -33.39 17.15
CA ALA A 383 -13.16 -34.29 18.05
C ALA A 383 -12.78 -34.04 19.53
N GLU A 384 -11.50 -33.80 19.80
CA GLU A 384 -11.03 -33.51 21.15
C GLU A 384 -11.47 -32.10 21.60
N ALA A 385 -11.46 -31.12 20.71
CA ALA A 385 -12.01 -29.78 20.98
C ALA A 385 -13.53 -29.83 21.30
N GLU A 386 -14.29 -30.62 20.55
CA GLU A 386 -15.74 -30.85 20.77
C GLU A 386 -16.01 -31.57 22.10
N LYS A 387 -15.14 -32.51 22.49
CA LYS A 387 -15.24 -33.21 23.77
C LYS A 387 -15.03 -32.27 24.96
N ARG A 388 -14.10 -31.32 24.84
CA ARG A 388 -13.79 -30.34 25.91
C ARG A 388 -14.91 -29.32 26.12
N ASP A 389 -15.44 -28.77 25.03
CA ASP A 389 -16.51 -27.74 24.91
C ASP A 389 -16.95 -27.01 26.22
N PRO A 390 -16.04 -26.28 26.89
CA PRO A 390 -16.30 -25.75 28.24
C PRO A 390 -17.38 -24.66 28.25
N LYS A 391 -17.61 -24.02 27.09
CA LYS A 391 -18.60 -22.95 26.90
C LYS A 391 -19.87 -23.45 26.19
N GLY A 392 -19.97 -24.75 25.88
CA GLY A 392 -21.12 -25.33 25.16
C GLY A 392 -21.30 -24.80 23.73
N LEU A 393 -20.25 -24.25 23.12
CA LEU A 393 -20.30 -23.58 21.82
C LEU A 393 -20.34 -24.59 20.67
N TYR A 394 -19.63 -25.71 20.78
CA TYR A 394 -19.64 -26.76 19.77
C TYR A 394 -21.02 -27.42 19.68
N LYS A 395 -21.65 -27.70 20.82
CA LYS A 395 -23.04 -28.22 20.86
C LYS A 395 -24.02 -27.29 20.15
N LYS A 396 -23.96 -25.99 20.44
CA LYS A 396 -24.82 -24.97 19.80
C LYS A 396 -24.53 -24.81 18.31
N ALA A 397 -23.26 -24.89 17.90
CA ALA A 397 -22.88 -24.85 16.49
C ALA A 397 -23.42 -26.07 15.71
N ARG A 398 -23.30 -27.29 16.28
CA ARG A 398 -23.86 -28.52 15.70
C ARG A 398 -25.39 -28.48 15.60
N ALA A 399 -26.06 -27.83 16.55
CA ALA A 399 -27.51 -27.59 16.52
C ALA A 399 -27.94 -26.49 15.53
N GLY A 400 -27.01 -25.78 14.89
CA GLY A 400 -27.30 -24.70 13.95
C GLY A 400 -27.67 -23.36 14.60
N GLU A 401 -27.59 -23.25 15.93
CA GLU A 401 -27.87 -22.03 16.68
C GLU A 401 -26.77 -20.97 16.49
N ILE A 402 -25.52 -21.42 16.28
CA ILE A 402 -24.38 -20.55 15.97
C ILE A 402 -23.94 -20.80 14.53
N LYS A 403 -24.14 -19.77 13.68
CA LYS A 403 -23.68 -19.78 12.29
C LYS A 403 -22.18 -19.47 12.20
N ASP A 404 -21.57 -19.91 11.11
CA ASP A 404 -20.17 -19.65 10.75
C ASP A 404 -19.15 -20.07 11.82
N PHE A 405 -19.42 -21.11 12.60
CA PHE A 405 -18.54 -21.54 13.67
C PHE A 405 -17.30 -22.26 13.14
N THR A 406 -16.11 -21.79 13.53
CA THR A 406 -14.83 -22.33 13.05
C THR A 406 -14.67 -23.82 13.41
N GLY A 407 -14.35 -24.63 12.41
CA GLY A 407 -14.22 -26.08 12.50
C GLY A 407 -15.53 -26.85 12.29
N ILE A 408 -16.69 -26.18 12.25
CA ILE A 408 -18.00 -26.80 12.02
C ILE A 408 -18.62 -26.30 10.72
N SER A 409 -18.94 -25.01 10.65
CA SER A 409 -19.60 -24.36 9.51
C SER A 409 -18.74 -23.27 8.86
N ALA A 410 -17.56 -22.98 9.41
CA ALA A 410 -16.52 -22.15 8.82
C ALA A 410 -15.14 -22.85 8.92
N PRO A 411 -14.21 -22.60 7.98
CA PRO A 411 -12.93 -23.30 7.97
C PRO A 411 -11.97 -22.83 9.07
N TYR A 412 -11.02 -23.70 9.41
CA TYR A 412 -9.79 -23.36 10.12
C TYR A 412 -8.62 -23.79 9.23
N GLU A 413 -7.78 -22.84 8.84
CA GLU A 413 -6.59 -23.10 8.04
C GLU A 413 -5.39 -23.24 8.98
N ALA A 414 -4.99 -24.48 9.26
CA ALA A 414 -3.83 -24.76 10.09
C ALA A 414 -2.56 -24.07 9.52
N PRO A 415 -1.67 -23.54 10.37
CA PRO A 415 -0.42 -22.95 9.91
C PRO A 415 0.49 -24.03 9.32
N GLU A 416 1.14 -23.70 8.20
CA GLU A 416 2.06 -24.64 7.51
C GLU A 416 3.47 -24.60 8.11
N ALA A 417 3.89 -23.45 8.65
CA ALA A 417 5.20 -23.26 9.25
C ALA A 417 5.12 -22.34 10.49
N PRO A 418 4.43 -22.77 11.57
CA PRO A 418 4.49 -22.06 12.85
C PRO A 418 5.87 -22.20 13.49
N GLU A 419 6.32 -21.21 14.26
CA GLU A 419 7.55 -21.32 15.05
C GLU A 419 7.45 -22.42 16.12
N ILE A 420 6.26 -22.59 16.70
CA ILE A 420 5.99 -23.60 17.75
C ILE A 420 4.68 -24.32 17.45
N THR A 421 4.68 -25.65 17.51
CA THR A 421 3.45 -26.47 17.52
C THR A 421 3.31 -27.15 18.88
N ILE A 422 2.14 -27.02 19.50
CA ILE A 422 1.80 -27.57 20.81
C ILE A 422 0.59 -28.49 20.66
N ARG A 423 0.79 -29.76 21.00
CA ARG A 423 -0.24 -30.81 21.03
C ARG A 423 -0.84 -30.90 22.44
N THR A 424 -1.92 -30.18 22.69
CA THR A 424 -2.49 -30.08 24.06
C THR A 424 -3.34 -31.29 24.47
N ASP A 425 -3.45 -32.29 23.59
CA ASP A 425 -3.92 -33.63 23.89
C ASP A 425 -2.82 -34.53 24.48
N ASP A 426 -1.55 -34.20 24.23
CA ASP A 426 -0.39 -34.97 24.71
C ASP A 426 0.39 -34.25 25.82
N LEU A 427 0.30 -32.91 25.88
CA LEU A 427 1.05 -32.07 26.83
C LEU A 427 0.15 -31.44 27.89
N SER A 428 0.66 -31.38 29.13
CA SER A 428 0.11 -30.53 30.19
C SER A 428 0.28 -29.04 29.87
N VAL A 429 -0.38 -28.18 30.65
CA VAL A 429 -0.25 -26.72 30.51
C VAL A 429 1.18 -26.30 30.86
N GLU A 430 1.76 -26.90 31.89
CA GLU A 430 3.11 -26.63 32.37
C GLU A 430 4.16 -27.01 31.33
N GLU A 431 4.03 -28.19 30.71
CA GLU A 431 4.91 -28.63 29.61
C GLU A 431 4.77 -27.72 28.38
N SER A 432 3.55 -27.31 28.05
CA SER A 432 3.28 -26.38 26.95
C SER A 432 3.94 -25.01 27.19
N VAL A 433 3.86 -24.48 28.41
CA VAL A 433 4.53 -23.22 28.79
C VAL A 433 6.05 -23.39 28.73
N LYS A 434 6.57 -24.51 29.26
CA LYS A 434 8.01 -24.80 29.22
C LYS A 434 8.54 -24.81 27.79
N GLN A 435 7.85 -25.49 26.87
CA GLN A 435 8.24 -25.54 25.45
C GLN A 435 8.33 -24.14 24.83
N ILE A 436 7.39 -23.24 25.15
CA ILE A 436 7.43 -21.86 24.66
C ILE A 436 8.61 -21.10 25.27
N VAL A 437 8.82 -21.21 26.58
CA VAL A 437 9.90 -20.52 27.30
C VAL A 437 11.28 -20.97 26.79
N ASP A 438 11.47 -22.28 26.59
CA ASP A 438 12.71 -22.84 26.03
C ASP A 438 13.00 -22.24 24.65
N TYR A 439 12.00 -22.22 23.75
CA TYR A 439 12.13 -21.60 22.42
C TYR A 439 12.50 -20.11 22.51
N LEU A 440 11.84 -19.35 23.39
CA LEU A 440 12.12 -17.92 23.55
C LEU A 440 13.54 -17.66 24.08
N ALA A 441 14.07 -18.56 24.92
CA ALA A 441 15.43 -18.48 25.42
C ALA A 441 16.46 -18.83 24.33
N ASP A 442 16.20 -19.88 23.56
CA ASP A 442 17.06 -20.33 22.45
C ASP A 442 17.19 -19.28 21.34
N GLU A 443 16.10 -18.56 21.04
CA GLU A 443 16.08 -17.44 20.09
C GLU A 443 16.65 -16.13 20.67
N GLY A 444 17.13 -16.14 21.91
CA GLY A 444 17.70 -14.96 22.58
C GLY A 444 16.69 -13.81 22.77
N LEU A 445 15.40 -14.13 22.84
CA LEU A 445 14.32 -13.16 23.07
C LEU A 445 14.14 -12.86 24.56
N ILE A 446 14.40 -13.86 25.41
CA ILE A 446 14.48 -13.73 26.87
C ILE A 446 15.84 -14.23 27.35
N SER A 447 16.36 -13.63 28.41
CA SER A 447 17.55 -14.19 29.07
C SER A 447 17.16 -15.52 29.72
N GLY A 448 17.82 -16.61 29.31
CA GLY A 448 17.63 -17.93 29.92
C GLY A 448 17.65 -17.84 31.45
N THR A 449 16.75 -18.56 32.08
CA THR A 449 16.61 -18.62 33.54
C THR A 449 17.97 -18.91 34.17
N LYS A 450 18.56 -17.91 34.84
CA LYS A 450 19.48 -18.23 35.94
C LYS A 450 18.62 -18.98 36.94
N GLU A 451 18.92 -20.26 37.18
CA GLU A 451 18.38 -20.98 38.32
C GLU A 451 18.45 -20.07 39.55
N THR A 452 17.28 -19.66 40.03
CA THR A 452 17.16 -18.88 41.25
C THR A 452 17.62 -19.78 42.40
N ARG A 453 18.71 -19.38 43.05
CA ARG A 453 19.22 -19.99 44.29
C ARG A 453 18.22 -19.92 45.42
#